data_AF-X0W2B0-F1
#
_entry.id   AF-X0W2B0-F1
#
_cell.length_a   1.000
_cell.length_b   1.000
_cell.length_c   1.000
_cell.angle_alpha   90.00
_cell.angle_beta   90.00
_cell.angle_gamma   90.00
#
_symmetry.space_group_name_H-M   'P 1'
#
loop_
_entity.id
_entity.type
_entity.pdbx_description
1 polymer ?
#
loop_
_entity_poly.entity_id
_entity_poly.type
_entity_poly.pdbx_seq_one_letter_code
_entity_poly.pdbx_strand_id
1 'polypeptide(L)' 'MEVRKGVIKGFDSESYKATVQVAGSLSVWLEGVPVARNIASSEMVEGRNCAIIFFDETNPEDAVVVAVYS' A
#
# COMPACT_ATOMS: atom_id res chain seq x y z
N MET A 1 -8.21 12.26 6.65
CA MET A 1 -6.99 11.46 6.80
C MET A 1 -7.36 10.18 7.50
N GLU A 2 -7.22 9.06 6.82
CA GLU A 2 -7.65 7.75 7.29
C GLU A 2 -6.53 6.73 7.15
N VAL A 3 -6.43 5.78 8.08
CA VAL A 3 -5.53 4.64 7.97
C VAL A 3 -6.36 3.39 7.67
N ARG A 4 -6.04 2.70 6.57
CA ARG A 4 -6.66 1.43 6.23
C ARG A 4 -5.63 0.30 6.19
N LYS A 5 -6.09 -0.90 6.55
CA LYS A 5 -5.33 -2.13 6.33
C LYS A 5 -5.40 -2.51 4.86
N GLY A 6 -4.31 -3.06 4.32
CA GLY A 6 -4.28 -3.66 2.99
C GLY A 6 -3.40 -4.90 2.93
N VAL A 7 -3.35 -5.49 1.74
CA VAL A 7 -2.48 -6.63 1.40
C VAL A 7 -1.67 -6.27 0.17
N ILE A 8 -0.36 -6.52 0.21
CA ILE A 8 0.53 -6.31 -0.95
C ILE A 8 0.16 -7.30 -2.04
N LYS A 9 -0.03 -6.80 -3.27
CA LYS A 9 -0.32 -7.59 -4.47
C LYS A 9 0.76 -7.51 -5.54
N GLY A 10 1.63 -6.51 -5.43
CA GLY A 10 2.80 -6.34 -6.28
C GLY A 10 3.63 -5.16 -5.80
N PHE A 11 4.91 -5.15 -6.14
CA PHE A 11 5.82 -4.06 -5.83
C PHE A 11 6.83 -3.87 -6.95
N ASP A 12 6.98 -2.64 -7.41
CA ASP A 12 8.02 -2.22 -8.33
C ASP A 12 9.11 -1.48 -7.53
N SER A 13 10.29 -2.09 -7.46
CA SER A 13 11.45 -1.54 -6.77
C SER A 13 12.11 -0.36 -7.50
N GLU A 14 11.95 -0.24 -8.81
CA GLU A 14 12.51 0.85 -9.60
C GLU A 14 11.75 2.15 -9.32
N SER A 15 10.41 2.10 -9.40
CA SER A 15 9.55 3.25 -9.11
C SER A 15 9.20 3.41 -7.62
N TYR A 16 9.46 2.39 -6.81
CA TYR A 16 9.14 2.30 -5.39
C TYR A 16 7.64 2.45 -5.09
N LYS A 17 6.85 1.75 -5.91
CA LYS A 17 5.39 1.76 -5.87
C LYS A 17 4.85 0.36 -5.69
N ALA A 18 3.73 0.25 -4.98
CA ALA A 18 3.07 -1.01 -4.72
C ALA A 18 1.67 -1.03 -5.32
N THR A 19 1.23 -2.23 -5.66
CA THR A 19 -0.18 -2.55 -5.84
C THR A 19 -0.69 -3.14 -4.54
N VAL A 20 -1.75 -2.57 -3.99
CA VAL A 20 -2.32 -2.99 -2.70
C VAL A 20 -3.82 -3.23 -2.81
N GLN A 21 -4.29 -4.31 -2.19
CA GLN A 21 -5.71 -4.58 -2.01
C GLN A 21 -6.15 -4.03 -0.66
N VAL A 22 -7.12 -3.12 -0.63
CA VAL A 22 -7.61 -2.52 0.62
C VAL A 22 -8.55 -3.49 1.34
N ALA A 23 -8.33 -3.75 2.62
CA ALA A 23 -9.16 -4.64 3.42
C ALA A 23 -10.58 -4.04 3.59
N GLY A 24 -11.61 -4.90 3.56
CA GLY A 24 -13.01 -4.48 3.65
C GLY A 24 -13.65 -4.11 2.30
N SER A 25 -12.87 -4.04 1.22
CA SER A 25 -13.38 -3.94 -0.15
C SER A 25 -12.65 -4.94 -1.04
N LEU A 26 -13.29 -6.07 -1.33
CA LEU A 26 -12.67 -7.14 -2.14
C LEU A 26 -12.31 -6.69 -3.56
N SER A 27 -12.94 -5.62 -4.06
CA SER A 27 -12.82 -5.15 -5.44
C SER A 27 -11.96 -3.91 -5.63
N VAL A 28 -11.42 -3.29 -4.56
CA VAL A 28 -10.59 -2.07 -4.68
C VAL A 28 -9.11 -2.43 -4.60
N TRP A 29 -8.46 -2.32 -5.75
CA TRP A 29 -7.03 -2.43 -5.93
C TRP A 29 -6.51 -1.02 -6.19
N LEU A 30 -5.52 -0.61 -5.41
CA LEU A 30 -4.80 0.63 -5.65
C LEU A 30 -3.48 0.27 -6.29
N GLU A 31 -3.28 0.74 -7.51
CA GLU A 31 -2.04 0.59 -8.25
C GLU A 31 -1.17 1.83 -8.08
N GLY A 32 0.14 1.65 -8.19
CA GLY A 32 1.07 2.77 -8.20
C GLY A 32 1.17 3.52 -6.86
N VAL A 33 0.76 2.90 -5.75
CA VAL A 33 0.79 3.52 -4.41
C VAL A 33 2.23 3.70 -3.96
N PRO A 34 2.69 4.93 -3.67
CA PRO A 34 4.02 5.16 -3.12
C PRO A 34 4.27 4.37 -1.83
N VAL A 35 5.48 3.82 -1.70
CA VAL A 35 5.92 3.13 -0.48
C VAL A 35 6.88 4.03 0.30
N ALA A 36 6.71 4.09 1.61
CA ALA A 36 7.64 4.83 2.47
C ALA A 36 9.07 4.27 2.33
N ARG A 37 10.03 5.16 2.09
CA ARG A 37 11.41 4.80 1.72
C ARG A 37 12.21 4.10 2.82
N ASN A 38 11.70 4.08 4.05
CA ASN A 38 12.28 3.36 5.18
C ASN A 38 11.91 1.87 5.21
N ILE A 39 10.92 1.43 4.43
CA ILE A 39 10.54 0.01 4.32
C ILE A 39 11.48 -0.63 3.31
N ALA A 40 12.24 -1.67 3.71
CA ALA A 40 13.13 -2.37 2.78
C ALA A 40 12.35 -3.06 1.65
N SER A 41 12.89 -3.04 0.43
CA SER A 41 12.28 -3.73 -0.72
C SER A 41 12.07 -5.23 -0.49
N SER A 42 12.95 -5.88 0.29
CA SER A 42 12.82 -7.27 0.70
C SER A 42 11.56 -7.56 1.53
N GLU A 43 10.98 -6.54 2.17
CA GLU A 43 9.76 -6.69 2.95
C GLU A 43 8.49 -6.59 2.09
N MET A 44 8.58 -6.02 0.88
CA MET A 44 7.45 -5.78 -0.03
C MET A 44 7.03 -7.04 -0.81
N VAL A 45 6.78 -8.12 -0.07
CA VAL A 45 6.38 -9.43 -0.61
C VAL A 45 4.86 -9.52 -0.75
N GLU A 46 4.41 -10.07 -1.87
CA GLU A 46 2.99 -10.32 -2.13
C GLU A 46 2.35 -11.16 -1.01
N GLY A 47 1.11 -10.83 -0.64
CA GLY A 47 0.35 -11.50 0.41
C GLY A 47 0.59 -10.97 1.83
N ARG A 48 1.62 -10.17 2.07
CA ARG A 48 1.83 -9.54 3.39
C ARG A 48 0.83 -8.43 3.66
N ASN A 49 0.49 -8.22 4.93
CA ASN A 49 -0.36 -7.09 5.28
C ASN A 49 0.44 -5.78 5.29
N CYS A 50 -0.26 -4.69 5.05
CA CYS A 50 0.31 -3.35 5.11
C CYS A 50 -0.69 -2.37 5.72
N ALA A 51 -0.16 -1.24 6.18
CA ALA A 51 -0.93 -0.07 6.58
C ALA A 51 -0.76 1.02 5.52
N ILE A 52 -1.90 1.56 5.08
CA ILE A 52 -1.99 2.61 4.06
C ILE A 52 -2.58 3.85 4.73
N ILE A 53 -1.91 4.99 4.62
CA ILE A 53 -2.46 6.28 5.02
C ILE A 53 -3.03 6.94 3.77
N PHE A 54 -4.29 7.35 3.84
CA PHE A 54 -4.94 8.24 2.88
C PHE A 54 -4.91 9.65 3.46
N PHE A 55 -4.23 10.57 2.78
CA PHE A 55 -4.19 11.97 3.22
C PHE A 55 -5.53 12.65 2.92
N ASP A 56 -6.08 12.38 1.72
CA ASP A 56 -7.44 12.72 1.30
C ASP A 56 -8.26 11.44 1.09
N GLU A 57 -9.36 11.29 1.85
CA GLU A 57 -10.24 10.12 1.80
C GLU A 57 -11.04 10.00 0.49
N THR A 58 -11.17 11.12 -0.23
CA THR A 58 -11.87 11.19 -1.52
C THR A 58 -10.95 10.96 -2.71
N ASN A 59 -9.63 11.07 -2.50
CA ASN A 59 -8.62 10.83 -3.51
C ASN A 59 -7.78 9.58 -3.17
N PRO A 60 -8.11 8.40 -3.73
CA PRO A 60 -7.35 7.18 -3.48
C PRO A 60 -5.91 7.22 -4.03
N GLU A 61 -5.57 8.16 -4.91
CA GLU A 61 -4.20 8.37 -5.38
C GLU A 61 -3.33 9.11 -4.35
N ASP A 62 -3.95 9.81 -3.40
CA ASP A 62 -3.26 10.52 -2.31
C ASP A 62 -3.07 9.60 -1.09
N ALA A 63 -2.43 8.46 -1.34
CA ALA A 63 -2.18 7.42 -0.37
C ALA A 63 -0.71 6.98 -0.32
N VAL A 64 -0.26 6.48 0.82
CA VAL A 64 1.11 5.97 0.99
C VAL A 64 1.13 4.73 1.89
N VAL A 65 1.92 3.72 1.51
CA VAL A 65 2.21 2.56 2.35
C VAL A 65 3.24 2.96 3.41
N VAL A 66 2.87 2.90 4.68
CA VAL A 66 3.72 3.34 5.81
C VAL A 66 4.25 2.21 6.67
N ALA A 67 3.66 1.03 6.58
CA ALA A 67 4.12 -0.16 7.28
C ALA A 67 3.78 -1.42 6.50
N VAL A 68 4.64 -2.43 6.60
CA VAL A 68 4.38 -3.81 6.19
C VAL A 68 4.51 -4.68 7.43
N TYR A 69 3.55 -5.56 7.65
CA TYR A 69 3.46 -6.40 8.83
C TYR A 69 2.66 -7.67 8.53
N SER A 70 3.06 -8.79 9.10
CA SER A 70 2.39 -10.09 9.01
C SER A 70 3.30 -11.12 9.64
#